data_AF-A0A961FUH8-F1
#
_entry.id   AF-A0A961FUH8-F1
#
_cell.length_a   1.000
_cell.length_b   1.000
_cell.length_c   1.000
_cell.angle_alpha   90.00
_cell.angle_beta   90.00
_cell.angle_gamma   90.00
#
_symmetry.space_group_name_H-M   'P 1'
#
loop_
_entity.id
_entity.type
_entity.pdbx_description
1 polymer ?
#
loop_
_entity_poly.entity_id
_entity_poly.type
_entity_poly.pdbx_seq_one_letter_code
_entity_poly.pdbx_strand_id
1 'polypeptide(L)'
;RAREAAKTADPATRAWIEALSKTGTPADRGDWLASLERRALAEPENAFATLWLGRETVLERRRSGETLPSRLGIDSLLRDRGAPAAAVAVAVAPLRRLLWMGEPQLPGRNDGNFPESPFAAPWRIAAEFERAADRPENAIASLRAAVRADLAWLGREPGFPMPDAAQNLGSNAAALARLLSDEGRVGEAVEVARELCRLPWNPKAPGTTLAWRDPADTCRVAGRNALAEILIRHGRWAELAAGATDGDLANAGDDSGRWRGMAAFHRETDAPEVSADGELARYRKWMAGKAGADEAPPKLPGAGDGHWAELCLETGDAERALVFSEAEERARPHSLAAKALRLRALTRLGRTREALFGFDRAFRERLAAADGDFLRNDPDLAALAKAAGLAADWRESEPKPGPPENFPMPAGPERWEARKAPEDVVFADPNGTEIMLDVLLTAGPRVLMFYLGNGCPYCAEQLAAFAPKAADFEAAGVSLMAVSTDPPARLAEASLPFPVFSDAGLEIFRRLGVFDEFENRPMHGTLVIDAGGRVRWAEISHEPWLDAEFLLKEALRLTKQG
;
A
#
# COMPACT_ATOMS: atom_id res chain seq x y z
N ARG A 1 -7.60 -24.77 5.83
CA ARG A 1 -7.36 -24.47 4.39
C ARG A 1 -6.21 -25.30 3.83
N ALA A 2 -4.94 -25.11 4.24
CA ALA A 2 -3.83 -25.97 3.77
C ALA A 2 -4.06 -27.47 4.06
N ARG A 3 -4.46 -27.84 5.28
CA ARG A 3 -4.85 -29.23 5.64
C ARG A 3 -6.07 -29.78 4.87
N GLU A 4 -6.92 -28.90 4.33
CA GLU A 4 -8.07 -29.28 3.49
C GLU A 4 -7.61 -29.54 2.05
N ALA A 5 -6.76 -28.65 1.50
CA ALA A 5 -6.12 -28.81 0.20
C ALA A 5 -5.20 -30.05 0.13
N ALA A 6 -4.58 -30.42 1.26
CA ALA A 6 -3.80 -31.64 1.38
C ALA A 6 -4.62 -32.90 1.07
N LYS A 7 -5.92 -32.93 1.36
CA LYS A 7 -6.78 -34.13 1.17
C LYS A 7 -6.98 -34.49 -0.30
N THR A 8 -6.92 -33.51 -1.19
CA THR A 8 -7.09 -33.67 -2.66
C THR A 8 -5.78 -33.51 -3.43
N ALA A 9 -4.74 -32.99 -2.80
CA ALA A 9 -3.40 -32.88 -3.38
C ALA A 9 -2.78 -34.25 -3.67
N ASP A 10 -1.96 -34.30 -4.72
CA ASP A 10 -1.12 -35.45 -5.03
C ASP A 10 -0.14 -35.74 -3.87
N PRO A 11 0.43 -36.94 -3.78
CA PRO A 11 1.27 -37.34 -2.65
C PRO A 11 2.48 -36.43 -2.40
N ALA A 12 3.05 -35.82 -3.44
CA ALA A 12 4.19 -34.91 -3.28
C ALA A 12 3.74 -33.57 -2.71
N THR A 13 2.67 -32.98 -3.26
CA THR A 13 2.09 -31.72 -2.76
C THR A 13 1.53 -31.87 -1.34
N ARG A 14 0.91 -33.01 -1.02
CA ARG A 14 0.42 -33.33 0.33
C ARG A 14 1.55 -33.39 1.35
N ALA A 15 2.66 -34.03 1.01
CA ALA A 15 3.84 -34.11 1.87
C ALA A 15 4.46 -32.72 2.13
N TRP A 16 4.45 -31.84 1.12
CA TRP A 16 4.89 -30.45 1.27
C TRP A 16 3.99 -29.62 2.18
N ILE A 17 2.67 -29.74 2.02
CA ILE A 17 1.71 -29.08 2.90
C ILE A 17 1.89 -29.56 4.35
N GLU A 18 2.11 -30.84 4.55
CA GLU A 18 2.33 -31.42 5.87
C GLU A 18 3.64 -30.92 6.50
N ALA A 19 4.74 -30.87 5.72
CA ALA A 19 6.02 -30.31 6.16
C ALA A 19 5.92 -28.82 6.52
N LEU A 20 5.24 -28.01 5.70
CA LEU A 20 5.06 -26.57 5.93
C LEU A 20 4.09 -26.27 7.09
N SER A 21 3.21 -27.20 7.46
CA SER A 21 2.20 -27.01 8.50
C SER A 21 2.69 -27.25 9.94
N LYS A 22 3.93 -27.71 10.13
CA LYS A 22 4.54 -27.96 11.45
C LYS A 22 5.19 -26.69 12.02
N THR A 23 4.43 -25.62 12.18
CA THR A 23 4.93 -24.39 12.83
C THR A 23 4.46 -24.34 14.29
N GLY A 24 5.40 -24.33 15.23
CA GLY A 24 5.16 -24.35 16.67
C GLY A 24 6.27 -23.68 17.50
N THR A 25 6.47 -24.19 18.72
CA THR A 25 7.44 -23.68 19.70
C THR A 25 8.88 -23.74 19.15
N PRO A 26 9.87 -23.06 19.77
CA PRO A 26 11.26 -23.07 19.27
C PRO A 26 11.88 -24.47 19.05
N ALA A 27 11.47 -25.48 19.84
CA ALA A 27 11.94 -26.86 19.67
C ALA A 27 11.36 -27.52 18.40
N ASP A 28 10.11 -27.22 18.06
CA ASP A 28 9.43 -27.76 16.87
C ASP A 28 10.06 -27.24 15.56
N ARG A 29 10.84 -26.15 15.62
CA ARG A 29 11.44 -25.47 14.46
C ARG A 29 12.72 -26.14 13.94
N GLY A 30 13.53 -26.71 14.84
CA GLY A 30 14.72 -27.47 14.43
C GLY A 30 14.34 -28.73 13.65
N ASP A 31 13.33 -29.46 14.14
CA ASP A 31 12.78 -30.64 13.46
C ASP A 31 12.09 -30.28 12.14
N TRP A 32 11.50 -29.08 12.08
CA TRP A 32 10.90 -28.52 10.86
C TRP A 32 11.93 -28.26 9.76
N LEU A 33 13.06 -27.60 10.06
CA LEU A 33 14.13 -27.36 9.08
C LEU A 33 14.78 -28.66 8.61
N ALA A 34 15.05 -29.60 9.52
CA ALA A 34 15.54 -30.93 9.16
C ALA A 34 14.53 -31.71 8.29
N SER A 35 13.22 -31.45 8.44
CA SER A 35 12.19 -32.00 7.56
C SER A 35 12.22 -31.38 6.16
N LEU A 36 12.42 -30.06 6.06
CA LEU A 36 12.55 -29.35 4.78
C LEU A 36 13.83 -29.77 4.04
N GLU A 37 14.94 -29.94 4.76
CA GLU A 37 16.22 -30.37 4.20
C GLU A 37 16.15 -31.80 3.64
N ARG A 38 15.60 -32.75 4.41
CA ARG A 38 15.37 -34.12 3.93
C ARG A 38 14.51 -34.15 2.68
N ARG A 39 13.55 -33.21 2.54
CA ARG A 39 12.68 -33.15 1.36
C ARG A 39 13.36 -32.52 0.15
N ALA A 40 14.11 -31.44 0.35
CA ALA A 40 14.93 -30.85 -0.71
C ALA A 40 16.01 -31.83 -1.23
N LEU A 41 16.48 -32.76 -0.39
CA LEU A 41 17.36 -33.86 -0.80
C LEU A 41 16.62 -34.99 -1.52
N ALA A 42 15.35 -35.25 -1.19
CA ALA A 42 14.53 -36.29 -1.81
C ALA A 42 13.93 -35.88 -3.18
N GLU A 43 13.76 -34.58 -3.42
CA GLU A 43 13.30 -34.00 -4.70
C GLU A 43 14.33 -32.97 -5.21
N PRO A 44 15.54 -33.41 -5.64
CA PRO A 44 16.63 -32.50 -5.96
C PRO A 44 16.37 -31.59 -7.18
N GLU A 45 15.46 -31.98 -8.06
CA GLU A 45 14.96 -31.18 -9.20
C GLU A 45 13.93 -30.09 -8.81
N ASN A 46 13.42 -30.10 -7.57
CA ASN A 46 12.46 -29.10 -7.10
C ASN A 46 13.18 -27.82 -6.66
N ALA A 47 13.31 -26.87 -7.59
CA ALA A 47 14.00 -25.60 -7.38
C ALA A 47 13.41 -24.78 -6.23
N PHE A 48 12.08 -24.80 -6.05
CA PHE A 48 11.40 -24.07 -4.99
C PHE A 48 11.79 -24.59 -3.60
N ALA A 49 11.89 -25.91 -3.45
CA ALA A 49 12.29 -26.56 -2.19
C ALA A 49 13.68 -26.10 -1.71
N THR A 50 14.64 -26.07 -2.63
CA THR A 50 16.03 -25.69 -2.34
C THR A 50 16.14 -24.20 -2.01
N LEU A 51 15.39 -23.35 -2.71
CA LEU A 51 15.36 -21.90 -2.48
C LEU A 51 14.68 -21.54 -1.15
N TRP A 52 13.59 -22.23 -0.81
CA TRP A 52 12.86 -22.00 0.44
C TRP A 52 13.66 -22.44 1.67
N LEU A 53 14.30 -23.61 1.61
CA LEU A 53 15.22 -24.07 2.65
C LEU A 53 16.38 -23.09 2.85
N GLY A 54 17.02 -22.65 1.75
CA GLY A 54 18.10 -21.68 1.80
C GLY A 54 17.67 -20.34 2.43
N ARG A 55 16.45 -19.87 2.16
CA ARG A 55 15.89 -18.68 2.80
C ARG A 55 15.68 -18.87 4.30
N GLU A 56 15.02 -19.96 4.71
CA GLU A 56 14.65 -20.19 6.12
C GLU A 56 15.86 -20.44 7.01
N THR A 57 16.84 -21.23 6.55
CA THR A 57 18.10 -21.47 7.28
C THR A 57 18.85 -20.16 7.57
N VAL A 58 18.81 -19.20 6.65
CA VAL A 58 19.52 -17.92 6.80
C VAL A 58 18.74 -16.95 7.68
N LEU A 59 17.41 -16.89 7.53
CA LEU A 59 16.56 -16.09 8.41
C LEU A 59 16.64 -16.56 9.86
N GLU A 60 16.71 -17.87 10.09
CA GLU A 60 16.90 -18.43 11.42
C GLU A 60 18.27 -18.10 12.00
N ARG A 61 19.35 -18.26 11.22
CA ARG A 61 20.71 -17.91 11.69
C ARG A 61 20.91 -16.42 11.95
N ARG A 62 20.22 -15.54 11.21
CA ARG A 62 20.20 -14.11 11.53
C ARG A 62 19.46 -13.84 12.84
N ARG A 63 18.40 -14.60 13.13
CA ARG A 63 17.68 -14.52 14.41
C ARG A 63 18.49 -15.09 15.57
N SER A 64 19.38 -16.06 15.34
CA SER A 64 20.22 -16.70 16.37
C SER A 64 21.64 -16.13 16.51
N GLY A 65 22.13 -15.36 15.54
CA GLY A 65 23.43 -14.68 15.61
C GLY A 65 24.65 -15.49 15.15
N GLU A 66 24.47 -16.62 14.45
CA GLU A 66 25.57 -17.51 14.02
C GLU A 66 26.14 -17.17 12.63
N THR A 67 27.44 -17.43 12.40
CA THR A 67 28.13 -17.19 11.12
C THR A 67 28.03 -18.36 10.12
N LEU A 68 28.00 -18.05 8.82
CA LEU A 68 27.91 -19.04 7.72
C LEU A 68 29.26 -19.74 7.43
N PRO A 69 29.30 -21.07 7.23
CA PRO A 69 30.56 -21.83 7.11
C PRO A 69 31.26 -21.74 5.74
N SER A 70 30.55 -21.56 4.62
CA SER A 70 31.17 -21.26 3.31
C SER A 70 30.18 -20.66 2.32
N ARG A 71 30.43 -19.42 1.91
CA ARG A 71 29.58 -18.66 0.96
C ARG A 71 29.66 -19.21 -0.46
N LEU A 72 30.84 -19.69 -0.88
CA LEU A 72 31.04 -20.34 -2.18
C LEU A 72 30.28 -21.66 -2.29
N GLY A 73 30.14 -22.40 -1.18
CA GLY A 73 29.36 -23.64 -1.15
C GLY A 73 27.86 -23.41 -1.36
N ILE A 74 27.30 -22.36 -0.75
CA ILE A 74 25.90 -21.95 -0.94
C ILE A 74 25.68 -21.46 -2.37
N ASP A 75 26.64 -20.70 -2.90
CA ASP A 75 26.63 -20.23 -4.28
C ASP A 75 26.73 -21.34 -5.32
N SER A 76 27.41 -22.44 -5.02
CA SER A 76 27.45 -23.65 -5.85
C SER A 76 26.12 -24.39 -5.77
N LEU A 77 25.55 -24.56 -4.57
CA LEU A 77 24.25 -25.21 -4.36
C LEU A 77 23.10 -24.51 -5.10
N LEU A 78 23.12 -23.17 -5.13
CA LEU A 78 22.13 -22.35 -5.84
C LEU A 78 22.32 -22.36 -7.37
N ARG A 79 23.52 -22.71 -7.87
CA ARG A 79 23.86 -22.76 -9.31
C ARG A 79 23.77 -24.16 -9.91
N ASP A 80 24.19 -25.19 -9.19
CA ASP A 80 24.42 -26.54 -9.74
C ASP A 80 23.15 -27.40 -9.87
N ARG A 81 21.98 -26.93 -9.39
CA ARG A 81 20.75 -27.75 -9.32
C ARG A 81 19.77 -27.55 -10.49
N GLY A 82 20.22 -27.05 -11.63
CA GLY A 82 19.47 -27.12 -12.90
C GLY A 82 18.21 -26.25 -13.01
N ALA A 83 17.96 -25.35 -12.06
CA ALA A 83 16.88 -24.36 -12.18
C ALA A 83 17.19 -23.37 -13.33
N PRO A 84 16.21 -22.98 -14.16
CA PRO A 84 16.44 -22.06 -15.27
C PRO A 84 17.14 -20.78 -14.79
N ALA A 85 18.17 -20.32 -15.50
CA ALA A 85 18.99 -19.18 -15.08
C ALA A 85 18.15 -17.93 -14.72
N ALA A 86 17.00 -17.74 -15.38
CA ALA A 86 16.04 -16.70 -15.08
C ALA A 86 15.35 -16.91 -13.70
N ALA A 87 14.84 -18.11 -13.40
CA ALA A 87 14.20 -18.44 -12.11
C ALA A 87 15.18 -18.32 -10.92
N VAL A 88 16.43 -18.76 -11.15
CA VAL A 88 17.54 -18.59 -10.20
C VAL A 88 17.84 -17.10 -10.02
N ALA A 89 17.95 -16.31 -11.08
CA ALA A 89 18.21 -14.88 -10.94
C ALA A 89 17.13 -14.13 -10.14
N VAL A 90 15.84 -14.47 -10.28
CA VAL A 90 14.73 -13.83 -9.52
C VAL A 90 14.85 -14.07 -8.03
N ALA A 91 15.08 -15.34 -7.65
CA ALA A 91 15.05 -15.76 -6.26
C ALA A 91 16.41 -15.53 -5.58
N VAL A 92 17.50 -15.78 -6.32
CA VAL A 92 18.86 -15.82 -5.81
C VAL A 92 19.50 -14.44 -5.77
N ALA A 93 19.18 -13.49 -6.65
CA ALA A 93 19.80 -12.16 -6.56
C ALA A 93 19.45 -11.38 -5.27
N PRO A 94 18.19 -11.40 -4.78
CA PRO A 94 17.85 -10.81 -3.48
C PRO A 94 18.36 -11.63 -2.29
N LEU A 95 18.28 -12.97 -2.36
CA LEU A 95 18.89 -13.87 -1.36
C LEU A 95 20.42 -13.70 -1.30
N ARG A 96 21.06 -13.39 -2.44
CA ARG A 96 22.48 -13.06 -2.56
C ARG A 96 22.90 -11.72 -1.97
N ARG A 97 21.96 -10.79 -1.83
CA ARG A 97 22.25 -9.57 -1.07
C ARG A 97 22.04 -9.79 0.42
N LEU A 98 21.05 -10.62 0.80
CA LEU A 98 20.76 -11.01 2.18
C LEU A 98 21.91 -11.80 2.84
N LEU A 99 22.45 -12.79 2.13
CA LEU A 99 23.50 -13.72 2.60
C LEU A 99 24.90 -13.07 2.72
N TRP A 100 25.13 -11.92 2.06
CA TRP A 100 26.43 -11.24 1.97
C TRP A 100 26.45 -9.83 2.60
N MET A 101 25.47 -9.50 3.44
CA MET A 101 25.43 -8.20 4.14
C MET A 101 26.71 -7.99 4.99
N GLY A 102 27.28 -6.78 4.90
CA GLY A 102 28.46 -6.35 5.66
C GLY A 102 29.77 -6.25 4.86
N GLU A 103 29.78 -6.59 3.58
CA GLU A 103 30.96 -6.51 2.70
C GLU A 103 30.68 -5.62 1.47
N PRO A 104 31.71 -4.99 0.85
CA PRO A 104 31.55 -4.23 -0.39
C PRO A 104 31.05 -5.15 -1.50
N GLN A 105 29.80 -4.93 -1.92
CA GLN A 105 29.14 -5.68 -2.98
C GLN A 105 29.81 -5.38 -4.33
N LEU A 106 30.14 -6.43 -5.10
CA LEU A 106 30.44 -6.27 -6.52
C LEU A 106 29.20 -5.70 -7.24
N PRO A 107 29.36 -4.85 -8.27
CA PRO A 107 28.26 -4.18 -8.96
C PRO A 107 27.36 -5.21 -9.66
N GLY A 108 26.29 -5.63 -8.99
CA GLY A 108 25.34 -6.61 -9.52
C GLY A 108 24.37 -5.96 -10.50
N ARG A 109 24.52 -6.30 -11.78
CA ARG A 109 23.61 -5.93 -12.87
C ARG A 109 22.23 -6.56 -12.62
N ASN A 110 21.17 -5.77 -12.81
CA ASN A 110 19.79 -6.16 -12.56
C ASN A 110 19.13 -6.41 -13.93
N ASP A 111 19.07 -7.68 -14.32
CA ASP A 111 18.75 -8.07 -15.70
C ASP A 111 17.22 -8.32 -15.78
N GLY A 112 16.47 -7.27 -16.11
CA GLY A 112 15.02 -7.13 -15.91
C GLY A 112 14.09 -8.02 -16.73
N ASN A 113 14.13 -9.36 -16.59
CA ASN A 113 13.13 -10.24 -17.21
C ASN A 113 12.63 -11.33 -16.24
N PHE A 114 11.42 -11.17 -15.71
CA PHE A 114 10.77 -12.14 -14.80
C PHE A 114 9.29 -12.34 -15.16
N PRO A 115 8.76 -13.57 -15.30
CA PRO A 115 7.32 -13.83 -15.51
C PRO A 115 6.62 -14.45 -14.27
N GLU A 116 5.27 -14.33 -14.23
CA GLU A 116 4.24 -14.89 -13.30
C GLU A 116 3.80 -14.04 -12.08
N SER A 117 2.92 -13.04 -12.30
CA SER A 117 2.72 -11.84 -11.44
C SER A 117 3.44 -11.77 -10.07
N PRO A 118 4.76 -11.52 -10.10
CA PRO A 118 5.65 -11.47 -8.95
C PRO A 118 6.46 -10.16 -8.95
N PHE A 119 6.01 -9.13 -9.68
CA PHE A 119 6.90 -8.13 -10.26
C PHE A 119 7.41 -7.12 -9.23
N ALA A 120 6.64 -6.86 -8.17
CA ALA A 120 7.00 -5.90 -7.15
C ALA A 120 7.76 -6.51 -5.96
N ALA A 121 7.57 -7.80 -5.66
CA ALA A 121 8.15 -8.42 -4.47
C ALA A 121 9.70 -8.40 -4.45
N PRO A 122 10.42 -8.69 -5.56
CA PRO A 122 11.88 -8.55 -5.61
C PRO A 122 12.34 -7.12 -5.31
N TRP A 123 11.63 -6.11 -5.84
CA TRP A 123 11.91 -4.71 -5.58
C TRP A 123 11.63 -4.32 -4.13
N ARG A 124 10.51 -4.78 -3.56
CA ARG A 124 10.16 -4.58 -2.16
C ARG A 124 11.20 -5.17 -1.22
N ILE A 125 11.66 -6.37 -1.51
CA ILE A 125 12.73 -7.06 -0.78
C ILE A 125 14.06 -6.31 -0.92
N ALA A 126 14.42 -5.89 -2.14
CA ALA A 126 15.62 -5.08 -2.38
C ALA A 126 15.57 -3.79 -1.54
N ALA A 127 14.43 -3.11 -1.48
CA ALA A 127 14.28 -1.91 -0.69
C ALA A 127 14.52 -2.13 0.81
N GLU A 128 14.03 -3.23 1.37
CA GLU A 128 14.29 -3.57 2.77
C GLU A 128 15.77 -3.80 3.05
N PHE A 129 16.52 -4.37 2.10
CA PHE A 129 17.98 -4.52 2.23
C PHE A 129 18.72 -3.20 2.14
N GLU A 130 18.40 -2.40 1.14
CA GLU A 130 19.04 -1.10 0.95
C GLU A 130 18.76 -0.21 2.17
N ARG A 131 17.56 -0.29 2.75
CA ARG A 131 17.23 0.38 4.02
C ARG A 131 18.08 -0.14 5.18
N ALA A 132 18.19 -1.47 5.35
CA ALA A 132 19.01 -2.08 6.41
C ALA A 132 20.52 -1.84 6.23
N ALA A 133 20.96 -1.55 5.01
CA ALA A 133 22.34 -1.19 4.66
C ALA A 133 22.60 0.33 4.73
N ASP A 134 21.66 1.12 5.26
CA ASP A 134 21.70 2.59 5.34
C ASP A 134 21.88 3.27 3.97
N ARG A 135 21.20 2.75 2.94
CA ARG A 135 21.19 3.27 1.55
C ARG A 135 19.77 3.70 1.15
N PRO A 136 19.25 4.79 1.74
CA PRO A 136 17.85 5.19 1.57
C PRO A 136 17.46 5.50 0.13
N GLU A 137 18.31 6.14 -0.67
CA GLU A 137 17.98 6.46 -2.07
C GLU A 137 17.80 5.21 -2.94
N ASN A 138 18.59 4.16 -2.71
CA ASN A 138 18.41 2.88 -3.37
C ASN A 138 17.12 2.20 -2.91
N ALA A 139 16.78 2.33 -1.64
CA ALA A 139 15.55 1.79 -1.07
C ALA A 139 14.31 2.51 -1.63
N ILE A 140 14.35 3.84 -1.74
CA ILE A 140 13.32 4.67 -2.38
C ILE A 140 13.16 4.27 -3.85
N ALA A 141 14.27 4.16 -4.60
CA ALA A 141 14.24 3.75 -6.01
C ALA A 141 13.62 2.35 -6.17
N SER A 142 13.97 1.42 -5.29
CA SER A 142 13.42 0.06 -5.28
C SER A 142 11.92 0.06 -4.93
N LEU A 143 11.47 0.84 -3.95
CA LEU A 143 10.03 0.94 -3.64
C LEU A 143 9.24 1.59 -4.76
N ARG A 144 9.78 2.63 -5.41
CA ARG A 144 9.18 3.21 -6.62
C ARG A 144 9.06 2.17 -7.73
N ALA A 145 10.09 1.37 -7.94
CA ALA A 145 10.04 0.26 -8.90
C ALA A 145 9.00 -0.79 -8.53
N ALA A 146 8.84 -1.11 -7.24
CA ALA A 146 7.81 -2.01 -6.74
C ALA A 146 6.39 -1.49 -7.09
N VAL A 147 6.12 -0.21 -6.79
CA VAL A 147 4.84 0.43 -7.12
C VAL A 147 4.59 0.44 -8.63
N ARG A 148 5.59 0.85 -9.43
CA ARG A 148 5.46 0.85 -10.90
C ARG A 148 5.24 -0.55 -11.47
N ALA A 149 5.84 -1.57 -10.87
CA ALA A 149 5.61 -2.96 -11.25
C ALA A 149 4.17 -3.41 -10.97
N ASP A 150 3.60 -3.06 -9.81
CA ASP A 150 2.20 -3.33 -9.48
C ASP A 150 1.24 -2.61 -10.46
N LEU A 151 1.53 -1.34 -10.79
CA LEU A 151 0.74 -0.57 -11.75
C LEU A 151 0.86 -1.10 -13.18
N ALA A 152 2.06 -1.54 -13.58
CA ALA A 152 2.28 -2.19 -14.89
C ALA A 152 1.44 -3.46 -15.04
N TRP A 153 1.32 -4.23 -13.95
CA TRP A 153 0.51 -5.44 -13.92
C TRP A 153 -0.97 -5.11 -14.12
N LEU A 154 -1.51 -4.14 -13.37
CA LEU A 154 -2.89 -3.67 -13.54
C LEU A 154 -3.21 -3.25 -14.99
N GLY A 155 -2.25 -2.62 -15.67
CA GLY A 155 -2.41 -2.21 -17.06
C GLY A 155 -2.41 -3.36 -18.08
N ARG A 156 -1.86 -4.54 -17.73
CA ARG A 156 -1.78 -5.73 -18.60
C ARG A 156 -2.90 -6.72 -18.37
N GLU A 157 -3.45 -6.76 -17.17
CA GLU A 157 -4.51 -7.69 -16.83
C GLU A 157 -5.77 -7.44 -17.68
N PRO A 158 -6.43 -8.52 -18.15
CA PRO A 158 -7.71 -8.41 -18.85
C PRO A 158 -8.79 -7.70 -18.03
N GLY A 159 -9.75 -7.06 -18.72
CA GLY A 159 -10.84 -6.33 -18.08
C GLY A 159 -10.39 -5.03 -17.40
N PHE A 160 -11.03 -4.70 -16.27
CA PHE A 160 -10.86 -3.42 -15.57
C PHE A 160 -10.51 -3.64 -14.09
N PRO A 161 -9.34 -4.24 -13.78
CA PRO A 161 -8.96 -4.48 -12.40
C PRO A 161 -8.81 -3.16 -11.63
N MET A 162 -9.44 -3.10 -10.46
CA MET A 162 -9.27 -1.97 -9.56
C MET A 162 -7.89 -2.02 -8.88
N PRO A 163 -7.35 -0.90 -8.38
CA PRO A 163 -6.03 -0.86 -7.76
C PRO A 163 -5.83 -1.89 -6.65
N ASP A 164 -6.88 -2.19 -5.88
CA ASP A 164 -6.86 -3.22 -4.84
C ASP A 164 -6.66 -4.65 -5.38
N ALA A 165 -6.84 -4.90 -6.68
CA ALA A 165 -6.48 -6.16 -7.33
C ALA A 165 -4.97 -6.41 -7.31
N ALA A 166 -4.16 -5.34 -7.32
CA ALA A 166 -2.72 -5.48 -7.11
C ALA A 166 -2.46 -5.76 -5.63
N GLN A 167 -2.09 -7.01 -5.32
CA GLN A 167 -1.96 -7.49 -3.94
C GLN A 167 -1.05 -6.60 -3.08
N ASN A 168 0.06 -6.12 -3.64
CA ASN A 168 1.09 -5.40 -2.88
C ASN A 168 1.11 -3.88 -3.13
N LEU A 169 0.23 -3.34 -3.98
CA LEU A 169 0.29 -1.90 -4.34
C LEU A 169 0.18 -1.01 -3.10
N GLY A 170 -0.86 -1.20 -2.29
CA GLY A 170 -1.07 -0.42 -1.08
C GLY A 170 0.08 -0.54 -0.07
N SER A 171 0.61 -1.75 0.15
CA SER A 171 1.70 -1.98 1.11
C SER A 171 3.04 -1.42 0.62
N ASN A 172 3.35 -1.55 -0.67
CA ASN A 172 4.56 -1.02 -1.30
C ASN A 172 4.56 0.52 -1.31
N ALA A 173 3.46 1.14 -1.72
CA ALA A 173 3.35 2.59 -1.77
C ALA A 173 3.29 3.21 -0.36
N ALA A 174 2.64 2.55 0.61
CA ALA A 174 2.69 3.01 2.00
C ALA A 174 4.09 2.88 2.62
N ALA A 175 4.85 1.83 2.26
CA ALA A 175 6.25 1.72 2.65
C ALA A 175 7.13 2.80 2.01
N LEU A 176 6.88 3.14 0.74
CA LEU A 176 7.53 4.26 0.05
C LEU A 176 7.28 5.58 0.78
N ALA A 177 6.02 5.90 1.08
CA ALA A 177 5.65 7.11 1.80
C ALA A 177 6.33 7.20 3.18
N ARG A 178 6.36 6.11 3.94
CA ARG A 178 7.04 6.08 5.25
C ARG A 178 8.55 6.27 5.15
N LEU A 179 9.20 5.66 4.16
CA LEU A 179 10.64 5.83 3.95
C LEU A 179 10.98 7.27 3.52
N LEU A 180 10.19 7.86 2.62
CA LEU A 180 10.34 9.27 2.23
C LEU A 180 10.21 10.20 3.45
N SER A 181 9.23 9.90 4.31
CA SER A 181 9.03 10.59 5.58
C SER A 181 10.21 10.44 6.55
N ASP A 182 10.81 9.25 6.62
CA ASP A 182 12.02 8.98 7.42
C ASP A 182 13.24 9.76 6.92
N GLU A 183 13.34 9.99 5.61
CA GLU A 183 14.39 10.80 4.98
C GLU A 183 14.06 12.31 4.93
N GLY A 184 12.95 12.74 5.53
CA GLY A 184 12.57 14.15 5.55
C GLY A 184 12.05 14.71 4.22
N ARG A 185 11.73 13.86 3.24
CA ARG A 185 11.03 14.21 1.99
C ARG A 185 9.51 14.22 2.23
N VAL A 186 9.09 15.03 3.19
CA VAL A 186 7.73 15.04 3.76
C VAL A 186 6.66 15.40 2.74
N GLY A 187 6.92 16.36 1.85
CA GLY A 187 6.00 16.75 0.78
C GLY A 187 5.71 15.59 -0.15
N GLU A 188 6.75 14.90 -0.62
CA GLU A 188 6.60 13.73 -1.47
C GLU A 188 5.91 12.56 -0.74
N ALA A 189 6.29 12.31 0.52
CA ALA A 189 5.67 11.29 1.35
C ALA A 189 4.15 11.50 1.50
N VAL A 190 3.72 12.74 1.74
CA VAL A 190 2.31 13.12 1.84
C VAL A 190 1.58 12.92 0.52
N GLU A 191 2.18 13.30 -0.61
CA GLU A 191 1.56 13.12 -1.92
C GLU A 191 1.36 11.64 -2.28
N VAL A 192 2.37 10.78 -2.03
CA VAL A 192 2.23 9.33 -2.25
C VAL A 192 1.10 8.74 -1.39
N ALA A 193 1.04 9.12 -0.11
CA ALA A 193 0.01 8.63 0.81
C ALA A 193 -1.41 9.13 0.45
N ARG A 194 -1.53 10.39 0.01
CA ARG A 194 -2.80 10.96 -0.49
C ARG A 194 -3.27 10.30 -1.77
N GLU A 195 -2.36 10.03 -2.70
CA GLU A 195 -2.72 9.35 -3.95
C GLU A 195 -3.37 7.99 -3.67
N LEU A 196 -2.79 7.21 -2.74
CA LEU A 196 -3.39 5.95 -2.28
C LEU A 196 -4.80 6.11 -1.71
N CYS A 197 -5.05 7.19 -0.95
CA CYS A 197 -6.38 7.48 -0.40
C CYS A 197 -7.41 7.78 -1.49
N ARG A 198 -6.96 8.31 -2.63
CA ARG A 198 -7.81 8.76 -3.74
C ARG A 198 -8.08 7.70 -4.79
N LEU A 199 -7.34 6.59 -4.76
CA LEU A 199 -7.61 5.45 -5.63
C LEU A 199 -9.05 4.94 -5.46
N PRO A 200 -9.70 4.44 -6.53
CA PRO A 200 -10.97 3.74 -6.40
C PRO A 200 -10.80 2.52 -5.51
N TRP A 201 -11.81 2.24 -4.70
CA TRP A 201 -11.77 1.19 -3.69
C TRP A 201 -13.14 0.49 -3.57
N ASN A 202 -13.13 -0.68 -2.93
CA ASN A 202 -14.34 -1.44 -2.63
C ASN A 202 -14.42 -1.73 -1.11
N PRO A 203 -15.46 -1.25 -0.39
CA PRO A 203 -15.62 -1.47 1.04
C PRO A 203 -16.05 -2.89 1.43
N LYS A 204 -16.55 -3.71 0.49
CA LYS A 204 -17.15 -5.04 0.73
C LYS A 204 -16.24 -6.23 0.40
N ALA A 205 -14.91 -6.09 0.42
CA ALA A 205 -14.03 -7.25 0.19
C ALA A 205 -14.21 -8.29 1.33
N PRO A 206 -15.13 -9.27 1.20
CA PRO A 206 -15.05 -10.36 0.23
C PRO A 206 -16.30 -10.46 -0.67
N GLY A 207 -16.06 -10.32 -1.99
CA GLY A 207 -17.10 -10.32 -3.03
C GLY A 207 -16.53 -9.97 -4.40
N THR A 208 -15.37 -9.31 -4.45
CA THR A 208 -14.49 -9.17 -5.61
C THR A 208 -13.81 -10.51 -5.95
N THR A 209 -13.06 -10.55 -7.05
CA THR A 209 -12.00 -11.56 -7.31
C THR A 209 -10.96 -11.72 -6.17
N LEU A 210 -11.06 -10.94 -5.08
CA LEU A 210 -10.15 -10.92 -3.92
C LEU A 210 -10.87 -11.29 -2.61
N ALA A 211 -11.72 -12.33 -2.64
CA ALA A 211 -12.49 -12.83 -1.48
C ALA A 211 -11.65 -13.29 -0.25
N TRP A 212 -10.32 -13.20 -0.30
CA TRP A 212 -9.41 -13.56 0.78
C TRP A 212 -8.75 -12.37 1.49
N ARG A 213 -9.03 -11.12 1.09
CA ARG A 213 -8.33 -9.94 1.60
C ARG A 213 -9.08 -9.31 2.78
N ASP A 214 -8.36 -8.98 3.85
CA ASP A 214 -8.91 -8.22 4.97
C ASP A 214 -9.35 -6.83 4.47
N PRO A 215 -10.58 -6.36 4.74
CA PRO A 215 -10.99 -4.97 4.45
C PRO A 215 -10.02 -3.91 4.98
N ALA A 216 -9.25 -4.22 6.04
CA ALA A 216 -8.19 -3.38 6.58
C ALA A 216 -6.94 -3.26 5.69
N ASP A 217 -6.79 -4.12 4.67
CA ASP A 217 -5.61 -4.20 3.81
C ASP A 217 -5.81 -3.57 2.41
N THR A 218 -6.81 -2.70 2.25
CA THR A 218 -7.03 -1.94 1.00
C THR A 218 -6.00 -0.81 0.82
N CYS A 219 -5.75 -0.40 -0.42
CA CYS A 219 -4.89 0.72 -0.78
C CYS A 219 -5.32 2.00 -0.05
N ARG A 220 -6.64 2.22 0.07
CA ARG A 220 -7.20 3.35 0.79
C ARG A 220 -6.84 3.31 2.28
N VAL A 221 -7.00 2.17 2.96
CA VAL A 221 -6.66 2.06 4.39
C VAL A 221 -5.15 2.20 4.60
N ALA A 222 -4.33 1.57 3.76
CA ALA A 222 -2.88 1.71 3.81
C ALA A 222 -2.43 3.18 3.63
N GLY A 223 -3.01 3.87 2.65
CA GLY A 223 -2.79 5.29 2.39
C GLY A 223 -3.17 6.17 3.57
N ARG A 224 -4.35 5.95 4.15
CA ARG A 224 -4.85 6.72 5.31
C ARG A 224 -3.94 6.58 6.53
N ASN A 225 -3.56 5.35 6.84
CA ASN A 225 -2.70 5.06 7.99
C ASN A 225 -1.31 5.71 7.80
N ALA A 226 -0.74 5.60 6.60
CA ALA A 226 0.52 6.25 6.28
C ALA A 226 0.38 7.79 6.33
N LEU A 227 -0.67 8.36 5.74
CA LEU A 227 -0.89 9.80 5.70
C LEU A 227 -1.05 10.38 7.11
N ALA A 228 -1.89 9.78 7.95
CA ALA A 228 -2.07 10.22 9.33
C ALA A 228 -0.74 10.14 10.11
N GLU A 229 -0.03 9.00 10.03
CA GLU A 229 1.26 8.81 10.68
C GLU A 229 2.28 9.87 10.26
N ILE A 230 2.38 10.18 8.97
CA ILE A 230 3.30 11.18 8.42
C ILE A 230 2.92 12.59 8.90
N LEU A 231 1.64 12.96 8.81
CA LEU A 231 1.19 14.29 9.24
C LEU A 231 1.40 14.53 10.74
N ILE A 232 1.14 13.51 11.58
CA ILE A 232 1.34 13.56 13.03
C ILE A 232 2.83 13.71 13.35
N ARG A 233 3.67 12.88 12.74
CA ARG A 233 5.12 12.86 13.01
C ARG A 233 5.78 14.20 12.69
N HIS A 234 5.34 14.84 11.61
CA HIS A 234 5.92 16.10 11.13
C HIS A 234 5.12 17.34 11.56
N GLY A 235 4.22 17.21 12.55
CA GLY A 235 3.49 18.35 13.10
C GLY A 235 2.58 19.09 12.11
N ARG A 236 2.14 18.43 11.03
CA ARG A 236 1.28 19.03 9.98
C ARG A 236 -0.19 19.03 10.40
N TRP A 237 -0.47 19.65 11.55
CA TRP A 237 -1.77 19.61 12.23
C TRP A 237 -2.92 20.22 11.43
N ALA A 238 -2.66 21.29 10.67
CA ALA A 238 -3.66 21.92 9.82
C ALA A 238 -4.17 20.94 8.74
N GLU A 239 -3.25 20.21 8.13
CA GLU A 239 -3.58 19.21 7.10
C GLU A 239 -4.20 17.95 7.67
N LEU A 240 -3.78 17.54 8.88
CA LEU A 240 -4.42 16.44 9.60
C LEU A 240 -5.89 16.79 9.90
N ALA A 241 -6.16 17.99 10.40
CA ALA A 241 -7.51 18.47 10.69
C ALA A 241 -8.38 18.57 9.43
N ALA A 242 -7.85 19.15 8.35
CA ALA A 242 -8.56 19.27 7.08
C ALA A 242 -8.85 17.89 6.48
N GLY A 243 -7.85 17.00 6.48
CA GLY A 243 -7.97 15.63 6.00
C GLY A 243 -9.02 14.83 6.78
N ALA A 244 -9.07 14.97 8.11
CA ALA A 244 -9.94 14.20 8.97
C ALA A 244 -11.39 14.71 9.04
N THR A 245 -11.63 15.97 8.65
CA THR A 245 -12.99 16.55 8.58
C THR A 245 -13.70 16.11 7.31
N ASP A 246 -13.19 16.51 6.14
CA ASP A 246 -13.86 16.27 4.84
C ASP A 246 -12.91 15.76 3.75
N GLY A 247 -11.67 15.41 4.10
CA GLY A 247 -10.62 15.05 3.16
C GLY A 247 -10.27 13.56 3.10
N ASP A 248 -9.02 13.30 2.73
CA ASP A 248 -8.48 11.94 2.49
C ASP A 248 -8.50 11.03 3.75
N LEU A 249 -8.70 11.62 4.95
CA LEU A 249 -8.79 10.90 6.22
C LEU A 249 -10.22 10.83 6.80
N ALA A 250 -11.23 11.39 6.13
CA ALA A 250 -12.63 11.37 6.58
C ALA A 250 -13.26 9.97 6.53
N ASN A 251 -14.23 9.69 7.41
CA ASN A 251 -14.92 8.38 7.52
C ASN A 251 -13.98 7.22 7.91
N ALA A 252 -13.11 7.41 8.90
CA ALA A 252 -12.16 6.39 9.40
C ALA A 252 -12.74 5.51 10.53
N GLY A 253 -14.06 5.55 10.73
CA GLY A 253 -14.61 5.24 12.05
C GLY A 253 -14.10 6.23 13.11
N ASP A 254 -13.88 5.72 14.33
CA ASP A 254 -13.47 6.48 15.51
C ASP A 254 -12.17 7.28 15.32
N ASP A 255 -11.25 6.83 14.46
CA ASP A 255 -9.92 7.44 14.31
C ASP A 255 -9.98 8.87 13.77
N SER A 256 -10.96 9.18 12.91
CA SER A 256 -11.13 10.52 12.34
C SER A 256 -11.51 11.57 13.40
N GLY A 257 -12.29 11.18 14.41
CA GLY A 257 -12.57 12.02 15.58
C GLY A 257 -11.31 12.25 16.41
N ARG A 258 -10.53 11.19 16.65
CA ARG A 258 -9.26 11.26 17.41
C ARG A 258 -8.23 12.16 16.73
N TRP A 259 -8.07 12.04 15.41
CA TRP A 259 -7.16 12.91 14.64
C TRP A 259 -7.60 14.37 14.65
N ARG A 260 -8.90 14.66 14.54
CA ARG A 260 -9.42 16.03 14.69
C ARG A 260 -9.15 16.58 16.09
N GLY A 261 -9.39 15.80 17.14
CA GLY A 261 -9.11 16.20 18.52
C GLY A 261 -7.64 16.50 18.77
N MET A 262 -6.74 15.64 18.29
CA MET A 262 -5.29 15.85 18.38
C MET A 262 -4.85 17.09 17.60
N ALA A 263 -5.31 17.25 16.36
CA ALA A 263 -4.98 18.43 15.56
C ALA A 263 -5.52 19.73 16.18
N ALA A 264 -6.71 19.71 16.75
CA ALA A 264 -7.30 20.85 17.44
C ALA A 264 -6.49 21.24 18.69
N PHE A 265 -6.00 20.24 19.43
CA PHE A 265 -5.12 20.47 20.59
C PHE A 265 -3.83 21.20 20.21
N HIS A 266 -3.09 20.71 19.21
CA HIS A 266 -1.83 21.35 18.79
C HIS A 266 -2.02 22.71 18.13
N ARG A 267 -3.20 22.97 17.58
CA ARG A 267 -3.55 24.27 16.98
C ARG A 267 -4.14 25.25 17.98
N GLU A 268 -4.32 24.85 19.24
CA GLU A 268 -5.01 25.64 20.27
C GLU A 268 -6.41 26.10 19.85
N THR A 269 -7.13 25.25 19.10
CA THR A 269 -8.50 25.52 18.63
C THR A 269 -9.51 24.64 19.37
N ASP A 270 -10.74 25.13 19.54
CA ASP A 270 -11.83 24.32 20.08
C ASP A 270 -12.12 23.11 19.18
N ALA A 271 -12.22 21.93 19.78
CA ALA A 271 -12.52 20.69 19.08
C ALA A 271 -14.05 20.53 18.94
N PRO A 272 -14.59 20.33 17.72
CA PRO A 272 -16.02 20.08 17.55
C PRO A 272 -16.37 18.66 18.03
N GLU A 273 -17.00 18.59 19.21
CA GLU A 273 -18.03 17.64 19.67
C GLU A 273 -17.85 16.10 19.63
N VAL A 274 -16.77 15.48 19.14
CA VAL A 274 -16.76 13.99 19.00
C VAL A 274 -15.63 13.28 19.75
N SER A 275 -16.02 12.61 20.85
CA SER A 275 -15.39 11.46 21.53
C SER A 275 -13.91 11.52 21.97
N ALA A 276 -13.19 12.61 21.75
CA ALA A 276 -11.81 12.77 22.19
C ALA A 276 -11.68 13.34 23.62
N ASP A 277 -12.76 13.70 24.30
CA ASP A 277 -12.68 14.37 25.62
C ASP A 277 -11.91 13.56 26.67
N GLY A 278 -12.04 12.23 26.66
CA GLY A 278 -11.30 11.36 27.57
C GLY A 278 -9.81 11.24 27.23
N GLU A 279 -9.48 11.00 25.96
CA GLU A 279 -8.09 10.85 25.51
C GLU A 279 -7.33 12.18 25.51
N LEU A 280 -8.00 13.26 25.12
CA LEU A 280 -7.45 14.61 25.14
C LEU A 280 -7.32 15.15 26.57
N ALA A 281 -8.23 14.83 27.48
CA ALA A 281 -8.04 15.10 28.90
C ALA A 281 -6.87 14.29 29.48
N ARG A 282 -6.72 13.01 29.11
CA ARG A 282 -5.53 12.22 29.48
C ARG A 282 -4.26 12.80 28.90
N TYR A 283 -4.29 13.26 27.65
CA TYR A 283 -3.20 13.93 26.97
C TYR A 283 -2.79 15.21 27.71
N ARG A 284 -3.75 16.12 27.98
CA ARG A 284 -3.56 17.34 28.77
C ARG A 284 -3.04 17.05 30.18
N LYS A 285 -3.57 16.01 30.85
CA LYS A 285 -3.12 15.58 32.17
C LYS A 285 -1.67 15.07 32.13
N TRP A 286 -1.33 14.28 31.13
CA TRP A 286 0.02 13.76 30.92
C TRP A 286 1.02 14.89 30.64
N MET A 287 0.65 15.83 29.77
CA MET A 287 1.44 17.03 29.46
C MET A 287 1.62 17.98 30.64
N ALA A 288 0.61 18.12 31.50
CA ALA A 288 0.71 18.93 32.70
C ALA A 288 1.63 18.29 33.78
N GLY A 289 2.27 17.15 33.51
CA GLY A 289 3.01 16.38 34.51
C GLY A 289 2.13 15.83 35.64
N LYS A 290 0.81 15.82 35.43
CA LYS A 290 -0.19 15.36 36.41
C LYS A 290 -0.58 13.90 36.22
N ALA A 291 -0.02 13.24 35.20
CA ALA A 291 -0.07 11.79 35.08
C ALA A 291 0.88 11.14 36.11
N GLY A 292 0.55 9.93 36.56
CA GLY A 292 1.46 9.18 37.44
C GLY A 292 2.80 8.92 36.74
N ALA A 293 3.89 8.81 37.49
CA ALA A 293 5.23 8.56 36.93
C ALA A 293 5.30 7.29 36.04
N ASP A 294 4.43 6.30 36.31
CA ASP A 294 4.33 5.04 35.56
C ASP A 294 3.18 5.03 34.51
N GLU A 295 2.45 6.15 34.37
CA GLU A 295 1.30 6.23 33.46
C GLU A 295 1.78 6.43 32.02
N ALA A 296 1.64 5.38 31.19
CA ALA A 296 1.99 5.40 29.77
C ALA A 296 1.21 6.51 29.03
N PRO A 297 1.83 7.16 28.02
CA PRO A 297 1.13 8.14 27.21
C PRO A 297 -0.09 7.52 26.53
N PRO A 298 -1.17 8.28 26.29
CA PRO A 298 -2.36 7.78 25.62
C PRO A 298 -1.99 7.26 24.22
N LYS A 299 -2.48 6.07 23.86
CA LYS A 299 -2.25 5.51 22.51
C LYS A 299 -3.15 6.22 21.50
N LEU A 300 -2.58 7.14 20.73
CA LEU A 300 -3.27 7.83 19.64
C LEU A 300 -2.99 7.12 18.30
N PRO A 301 -3.99 6.92 17.43
CA PRO A 301 -3.78 6.29 16.13
C PRO A 301 -2.79 7.07 15.29
N GLY A 302 -1.70 6.41 14.85
CA GLY A 302 -0.64 7.03 14.06
C GLY A 302 0.42 7.80 14.88
N ALA A 303 0.24 7.96 16.19
CA ALA A 303 1.24 8.54 17.08
C ALA A 303 2.17 7.45 17.64
N GLY A 304 3.46 7.56 17.34
CA GLY A 304 4.54 6.73 17.92
C GLY A 304 5.39 7.50 18.93
N ASP A 305 6.49 6.90 19.39
CA ASP A 305 7.41 7.53 20.35
C ASP A 305 7.99 8.85 19.81
N GLY A 306 8.21 8.95 18.50
CA GLY A 306 8.68 10.19 17.87
C GLY A 306 7.75 11.39 18.07
N HIS A 307 6.42 11.17 18.09
CA HIS A 307 5.47 12.23 18.40
C HIS A 307 5.61 12.71 19.85
N TRP A 308 5.75 11.79 20.79
CA TRP A 308 5.94 12.10 22.20
C TRP A 308 7.28 12.80 22.46
N ALA A 309 8.32 12.40 21.75
CA ALA A 309 9.61 13.09 21.80
C ALA A 309 9.48 14.55 21.36
N GLU A 310 8.84 14.82 20.21
CA GLU A 310 8.63 16.18 19.71
C GLU A 310 7.86 17.04 20.71
N LEU A 311 6.76 16.50 21.23
CA LEU A 311 5.92 17.20 22.20
C LEU A 311 6.66 17.51 23.51
N CYS A 312 7.44 16.57 24.04
CA CYS A 312 8.27 16.80 25.21
C CYS A 312 9.32 17.89 24.95
N LEU A 313 9.88 17.95 23.74
CA LEU A 313 10.76 19.06 23.33
C LEU A 313 9.96 20.38 23.38
N GLU A 314 8.81 20.47 22.72
CA GLU A 314 7.98 21.69 22.67
C GLU A 314 7.64 22.23 24.07
N THR A 315 7.39 21.35 25.05
CA THR A 315 7.09 21.76 26.43
C THR A 315 8.30 21.89 27.35
N GLY A 316 9.50 21.69 26.84
CA GLY A 316 10.75 21.87 27.59
C GLY A 316 11.17 20.69 28.49
N ASP A 317 10.50 19.54 28.40
CA ASP A 317 10.88 18.31 29.13
C ASP A 317 11.89 17.50 28.30
N ALA A 318 13.13 17.99 28.24
CA ALA A 318 14.18 17.38 27.43
C ALA A 318 14.60 15.97 27.93
N GLU A 319 14.36 15.65 29.21
CA GLU A 319 14.67 14.33 29.77
C GLU A 319 13.72 13.26 29.22
N ARG A 320 12.40 13.51 29.27
CA ARG A 320 11.44 12.58 28.66
C ARG A 320 11.57 12.56 27.15
N ALA A 321 11.85 13.71 26.52
CA ALA A 321 12.11 13.77 25.08
C ALA A 321 13.24 12.82 24.69
N LEU A 322 14.32 12.76 25.48
CA LEU A 322 15.41 11.84 25.22
C LEU A 322 14.94 10.39 25.28
N VAL A 323 14.20 9.99 26.31
CA VAL A 323 13.68 8.62 26.46
C VAL A 323 12.85 8.19 25.25
N PHE A 324 11.90 9.03 24.82
CA PHE A 324 11.06 8.74 23.66
C PHE A 324 11.87 8.75 22.36
N SER A 325 12.80 9.70 22.20
CA SER A 325 13.64 9.77 21.00
C SER A 325 14.58 8.56 20.86
N GLU A 326 15.10 8.01 21.96
CA GLU A 326 15.92 6.80 21.95
C GLU A 326 15.10 5.55 21.62
N ALA A 327 13.86 5.47 22.10
CA ALA A 327 12.92 4.41 21.73
C ALA A 327 12.56 4.48 20.24
N GLU A 328 12.28 5.68 19.73
CA GLU A 328 11.99 5.96 18.33
C GLU A 328 13.18 5.61 17.42
N GLU A 329 14.40 6.06 17.76
CA GLU A 329 15.62 5.74 17.02
C GLU A 329 15.92 4.23 17.06
N ARG A 330 15.64 3.54 18.17
CA ARG A 330 15.77 2.07 18.24
C ARG A 330 14.77 1.36 17.34
N ALA A 331 13.54 1.86 17.25
CA ALA A 331 12.52 1.32 16.35
C ALA A 331 12.84 1.64 14.88
N ARG A 332 13.53 2.76 14.63
CA ARG A 332 13.84 3.29 13.29
C ARG A 332 15.31 3.75 13.19
N PRO A 333 16.28 2.82 13.22
CA PRO A 333 17.71 3.16 13.36
C PRO A 333 18.30 3.93 12.17
N HIS A 334 17.60 3.96 11.03
CA HIS A 334 18.02 4.65 9.81
C HIS A 334 17.22 5.92 9.54
N SER A 335 16.27 6.31 10.39
CA SER A 335 15.41 7.47 10.16
C SER A 335 16.13 8.77 10.54
N LEU A 336 16.20 9.73 9.61
CA LEU A 336 16.73 11.07 9.91
C LEU A 336 15.87 11.77 10.94
N ALA A 337 14.54 11.60 10.87
CA ALA A 337 13.60 12.15 11.84
C ALA A 337 13.89 11.66 13.26
N ALA A 338 14.05 10.35 13.42
CA ALA A 338 14.30 9.74 14.73
C ALA A 338 15.65 10.17 15.31
N LYS A 339 16.71 10.14 14.49
CA LYS A 339 18.05 10.60 14.89
C LYS A 339 18.04 12.08 15.27
N ALA A 340 17.36 12.92 14.49
CA ALA A 340 17.25 14.35 14.78
C ALA A 340 16.54 14.64 16.11
N LEU A 341 15.43 13.96 16.41
CA LEU A 341 14.73 14.09 17.69
C LEU A 341 15.68 13.86 18.88
N ARG A 342 16.51 12.81 18.79
CA ARG A 342 17.51 12.51 19.82
C ARG A 342 18.58 13.58 19.91
N LEU A 343 19.09 14.07 18.78
CA LEU A 343 20.08 15.14 18.75
C LEU A 343 19.55 16.43 19.39
N ARG A 344 18.30 16.80 19.10
CA ARG A 344 17.61 17.94 19.71
C ARG A 344 17.50 17.76 21.22
N ALA A 345 17.04 16.59 21.69
CA ALA A 345 16.95 16.29 23.12
C ALA A 345 18.31 16.35 23.84
N LEU A 346 19.35 15.73 23.27
CA LEU A 346 20.71 15.78 23.82
C LEU A 346 21.26 17.21 23.87
N THR A 347 20.96 18.02 22.85
CA THR A 347 21.37 19.44 22.80
C THR A 347 20.74 20.23 23.93
N ARG A 348 19.43 20.08 24.14
CA ARG A 348 18.70 20.78 25.22
C ARG A 348 19.11 20.33 26.61
N LEU A 349 19.58 19.09 26.77
CA LEU A 349 20.17 18.57 28.02
C LEU A 349 21.62 19.02 28.24
N GLY A 350 22.22 19.77 27.31
CA GLY A 350 23.62 20.16 27.39
C GLY A 350 24.60 19.00 27.17
N ARG A 351 24.13 17.82 26.74
CA ARG A 351 24.94 16.62 26.41
C ARG A 351 25.61 16.78 25.04
N THR A 352 26.23 17.94 24.80
CA THR A 352 26.76 18.38 23.50
C THR A 352 27.75 17.38 22.91
N ARG A 353 28.64 16.81 23.74
CA ARG A 353 29.64 15.83 23.26
C ARG A 353 28.98 14.59 22.65
N GLU A 354 27.89 14.12 23.24
CA GLU A 354 27.13 12.97 22.74
C GLU A 354 26.32 13.32 21.50
N ALA A 355 25.68 14.48 21.50
CA ALA A 355 24.96 14.99 20.34
C ALA A 355 25.89 15.15 19.12
N LEU A 356 27.12 15.63 19.32
CA LEU A 356 28.13 15.75 18.26
C LEU A 356 28.53 14.41 17.65
N PHE A 357 28.50 13.30 18.40
CA PHE A 357 28.75 11.97 17.82
C PHE A 357 27.66 11.56 16.83
N GLY A 358 26.40 11.91 17.09
CA GLY A 358 25.31 11.64 16.17
C GLY A 358 25.17 12.70 15.06
N PHE A 359 25.64 13.93 15.27
CA PHE A 359 25.68 15.00 14.27
C PHE A 359 26.88 14.85 13.31
N ASP A 360 27.12 13.61 12.88
CA ASP A 360 28.21 13.23 12.00
C ASP A 360 28.02 13.75 10.56
N ARG A 361 29.06 13.59 9.73
CA ARG A 361 29.02 14.01 8.33
C ARG A 361 27.91 13.32 7.53
N ALA A 362 27.66 12.03 7.76
CA ALA A 362 26.66 11.27 7.00
C ALA A 362 25.23 11.75 7.28
N PHE A 363 24.91 12.04 8.54
CA PHE A 363 23.65 12.68 8.92
C PHE A 363 23.48 14.04 8.23
N ARG A 364 24.53 14.87 8.25
CA ARG A 364 24.48 16.21 7.65
C ARG A 364 24.29 16.19 6.13
N GLU A 365 24.97 15.29 5.44
CA GLU A 365 24.84 15.11 3.98
C GLU A 365 23.43 14.63 3.60
N ARG A 366 22.86 13.69 4.35
CA ARG A 366 21.49 13.21 4.13
C ARG A 366 20.45 14.31 4.41
N LEU A 367 20.64 15.08 5.48
CA LEU A 367 19.72 16.18 5.78
C LEU A 367 19.71 17.28 4.70
N ALA A 368 20.81 17.44 3.95
CA ALA A 368 20.85 18.36 2.82
C ALA A 368 19.88 17.99 1.69
N ALA A 369 19.41 16.74 1.61
CA ALA A 369 18.39 16.29 0.66
C ALA A 369 16.94 16.36 1.18
N ALA A 370 16.73 16.59 2.48
CA ALA A 370 15.40 16.67 3.10
C ALA A 370 14.67 17.97 2.74
N ASP A 371 13.36 18.06 2.94
CA ASP A 371 12.58 19.27 2.66
C ASP A 371 13.01 20.47 3.55
N GLY A 372 12.82 21.69 3.04
CA GLY A 372 13.24 22.93 3.71
C GLY A 372 12.62 23.14 5.09
N ASP A 373 11.36 22.74 5.27
CA ASP A 373 10.62 22.95 6.52
C ASP A 373 10.82 21.82 7.54
N PHE A 374 11.45 20.71 7.14
CA PHE A 374 11.55 19.53 8.00
C PHE A 374 12.51 19.75 9.19
N LEU A 375 13.79 19.98 8.91
CA LEU A 375 14.84 20.19 9.92
C LEU A 375 15.98 21.10 9.42
N ARG A 376 15.91 21.57 8.17
CA ARG A 376 16.96 22.41 7.58
C ARG A 376 17.17 23.71 8.37
N ASN A 377 16.14 24.17 9.11
CA ASN A 377 16.15 25.40 9.89
C ASN A 377 15.99 25.17 11.41
N ASP A 378 16.28 23.97 11.91
CA ASP A 378 16.11 23.65 13.33
C ASP A 378 17.18 24.34 14.22
N PRO A 379 16.78 25.06 15.29
CA PRO A 379 17.70 25.83 16.12
C PRO A 379 18.64 24.97 16.97
N ASP A 380 18.21 23.77 17.40
CA ASP A 380 19.06 22.87 18.19
C ASP A 380 20.14 22.26 17.29
N LEU A 381 19.79 21.85 16.06
CA LEU A 381 20.77 21.39 15.08
C LEU A 381 21.74 22.51 14.65
N ALA A 382 21.25 23.75 14.52
CA ALA A 382 22.12 24.91 14.26
C ALA A 382 23.10 25.17 15.43
N ALA A 383 22.67 24.96 16.67
CA ALA A 383 23.54 25.06 17.84
C ALA A 383 24.63 23.97 17.82
N LEU A 384 24.29 22.73 17.42
CA LEU A 384 25.27 21.66 17.23
C LEU A 384 26.27 21.97 16.12
N ALA A 385 25.82 22.50 14.99
CA ALA A 385 26.71 22.89 13.91
C ALA A 385 27.72 23.95 14.35
N LYS A 386 27.26 24.94 15.12
CA LYS A 386 28.12 25.95 15.74
C LYS A 386 29.12 25.32 16.72
N ALA A 387 28.67 24.39 17.58
CA ALA A 387 29.53 23.68 18.52
C ALA A 387 30.58 22.79 17.82
N ALA A 388 30.26 22.27 16.63
CA ALA A 388 31.17 21.51 15.78
C ALA A 388 32.17 22.40 15.00
N GLY A 389 32.05 23.73 15.07
CA GLY A 389 32.90 24.66 14.32
C GLY A 389 32.62 24.68 12.82
N LEU A 390 31.41 24.31 12.40
CA LEU A 390 31.01 24.27 11.00
C LEU A 390 30.57 25.65 10.49
N ALA A 391 30.55 25.83 9.16
CA ALA A 391 30.02 27.03 8.54
C ALA A 391 28.53 27.25 8.86
N ALA A 392 28.05 28.48 8.69
CA ALA A 392 26.65 28.84 8.94
C ALA A 392 25.68 27.96 8.11
N ASP A 393 26.05 27.70 6.85
CA ASP A 393 25.44 26.62 6.07
C ASP A 393 26.36 25.39 6.09
N TRP A 394 26.09 24.49 7.01
CA TRP A 394 26.88 23.28 7.27
C TRP A 394 26.54 22.10 6.34
N ARG A 395 25.66 22.33 5.36
CA ARG A 395 25.10 21.35 4.42
C ARG A 395 25.86 21.47 3.09
N GLU A 396 27.07 20.91 3.03
CA GLU A 396 28.09 21.23 2.02
C GLU A 396 27.76 20.88 0.54
N SER A 397 26.62 20.25 0.22
CA SER A 397 26.03 20.22 -1.14
C SER A 397 24.66 19.54 -1.12
N GLU A 398 23.71 19.96 -1.98
CA GLU A 398 22.51 19.17 -2.23
C GLU A 398 22.91 17.87 -2.96
N PRO A 399 22.73 16.69 -2.36
CA PRO A 399 22.87 15.43 -3.08
C PRO A 399 21.81 15.40 -4.18
N LYS A 400 22.13 14.87 -5.37
CA LYS A 400 21.12 14.66 -6.42
C LYS A 400 20.12 13.59 -5.92
N PRO A 401 18.84 13.93 -5.64
CA PRO A 401 17.87 13.02 -5.00
C PRO A 401 17.23 12.04 -6.02
N GLY A 402 17.93 11.79 -7.12
CA GLY A 402 17.51 10.86 -8.15
C GLY A 402 17.90 9.43 -7.79
N PRO A 403 17.21 8.43 -8.37
CA PRO A 403 17.71 7.07 -8.31
C PRO A 403 19.17 7.03 -8.81
N PRO A 404 19.97 6.05 -8.35
CA PRO A 404 21.32 5.87 -8.86
C PRO A 404 21.37 5.89 -10.38
N GLU A 405 22.43 6.45 -10.95
CA GLU A 405 22.65 6.46 -12.38
C GLU A 405 22.60 5.01 -12.91
N ASN A 406 21.75 4.75 -13.92
CA ASN A 406 21.43 3.43 -14.47
C ASN A 406 20.57 2.49 -13.59
N PHE A 407 19.82 3.00 -12.62
CA PHE A 407 18.84 2.17 -11.90
C PHE A 407 17.74 1.69 -12.87
N PRO A 408 17.53 0.37 -13.05
CA PRO A 408 16.51 -0.13 -13.95
C PRO A 408 15.14 0.08 -13.33
N MET A 409 14.25 0.74 -14.08
CA MET A 409 12.88 0.98 -13.66
C MET A 409 11.92 0.15 -14.51
N PRO A 410 10.93 -0.54 -13.93
CA PRO A 410 9.90 -1.22 -14.70
C PRO A 410 9.13 -0.24 -15.59
N ALA A 411 8.67 -0.72 -16.76
CA ALA A 411 7.96 0.09 -17.76
C ALA A 411 6.53 0.52 -17.34
N GLY A 412 6.14 0.36 -16.08
CA GLY A 412 4.82 0.79 -15.59
C GLY A 412 4.69 2.30 -15.47
N PRO A 413 3.45 2.84 -15.41
CA PRO A 413 3.21 4.27 -15.21
C PRO A 413 3.64 4.69 -13.79
N GLU A 414 3.84 6.01 -13.59
CA GLU A 414 4.18 6.56 -12.26
C GLU A 414 2.99 6.58 -11.30
N ARG A 415 1.78 6.67 -11.86
CA ARG A 415 0.50 6.76 -11.16
C ARG A 415 -0.48 5.78 -11.77
N TRP A 416 -1.49 5.39 -10.99
CA TRP A 416 -2.57 4.58 -11.54
C TRP A 416 -3.41 5.40 -12.52
N GLU A 417 -3.75 4.81 -13.66
CA GLU A 417 -4.62 5.41 -14.66
C GLU A 417 -5.79 4.49 -14.99
N ALA A 418 -6.99 5.05 -14.96
CA ALA A 418 -8.20 4.35 -15.39
C ALA A 418 -8.12 4.00 -16.89
N ARG A 419 -8.38 2.74 -17.22
CA ARG A 419 -8.39 2.24 -18.60
C ARG A 419 -9.60 2.75 -19.36
N LYS A 420 -9.43 3.03 -20.64
CA LYS A 420 -10.54 3.39 -21.54
C LYS A 420 -11.33 2.14 -21.91
N ALA A 421 -12.65 2.21 -21.84
CA ALA A 421 -13.54 1.24 -22.45
C ALA A 421 -13.43 1.30 -23.99
N PRO A 422 -13.66 0.21 -24.73
CA PRO A 422 -13.67 0.25 -26.19
C PRO A 422 -14.78 1.19 -26.68
N GLU A 423 -14.42 2.17 -27.51
CA GLU A 423 -15.31 3.26 -27.92
C GLU A 423 -16.41 2.79 -28.89
N ASP A 424 -16.09 1.76 -29.66
CA ASP A 424 -16.91 1.16 -30.71
C ASP A 424 -17.87 0.08 -30.18
N VAL A 425 -18.15 0.04 -28.88
CA VAL A 425 -19.20 -0.83 -28.30
C VAL A 425 -20.57 -0.28 -28.68
N VAL A 426 -21.42 -1.14 -29.25
CA VAL A 426 -22.78 -0.82 -29.70
C VAL A 426 -23.78 -1.44 -28.73
N PHE A 427 -24.75 -0.66 -28.28
CA PHE A 427 -25.89 -1.12 -27.49
C PHE A 427 -27.15 -1.13 -28.34
N ALA A 428 -27.98 -2.17 -28.21
CA ALA A 428 -29.29 -2.24 -28.85
C ALA A 428 -30.41 -2.04 -27.81
N ASP A 429 -31.23 -1.02 -28.01
CA ASP A 429 -32.41 -0.78 -27.18
C ASP A 429 -33.50 -1.86 -27.43
N PRO A 430 -34.58 -1.90 -26.62
CA PRO A 430 -35.66 -2.87 -26.83
C PRO A 430 -36.38 -2.77 -28.19
N ASN A 431 -36.26 -1.63 -28.89
CA ASN A 431 -36.81 -1.42 -30.23
C ASN A 431 -35.82 -1.80 -31.36
N GLY A 432 -34.61 -2.24 -31.01
CA GLY A 432 -33.55 -2.57 -31.96
C GLY A 432 -32.75 -1.38 -32.48
N THR A 433 -32.88 -0.21 -31.84
CA THR A 433 -32.07 0.97 -32.18
C THR A 433 -30.68 0.82 -31.60
N GLU A 434 -29.67 0.87 -32.47
CA GLU A 434 -28.27 0.82 -32.10
C GLU A 434 -27.75 2.18 -31.63
N ILE A 435 -27.05 2.20 -30.50
CA ILE A 435 -26.45 3.39 -29.90
C ILE A 435 -25.02 3.06 -29.48
N MET A 436 -24.06 3.87 -29.93
CA MET A 436 -22.66 3.71 -29.58
C MET A 436 -22.36 4.18 -28.14
N LEU A 437 -21.39 3.56 -27.48
CA LEU A 437 -20.96 3.96 -26.14
C LEU A 437 -20.47 5.41 -26.09
N ASP A 438 -19.68 5.84 -27.07
CA ASP A 438 -19.16 7.21 -27.14
C ASP A 438 -20.27 8.27 -27.15
N VAL A 439 -21.34 8.04 -27.94
CA VAL A 439 -22.53 8.88 -28.02
C VAL A 439 -23.21 8.95 -26.66
N LEU A 440 -23.38 7.82 -25.96
CA LEU A 440 -23.98 7.79 -24.62
C LEU A 440 -23.17 8.60 -23.60
N LEU A 441 -21.84 8.58 -23.72
CA LEU A 441 -20.92 9.27 -22.81
C LEU A 441 -20.82 10.78 -23.06
N THR A 442 -21.20 11.27 -24.26
CA THR A 442 -21.27 12.73 -24.52
C THR A 442 -22.24 13.47 -23.59
N ALA A 443 -23.26 12.77 -23.09
CA ALA A 443 -24.24 13.32 -22.15
C ALA A 443 -23.79 13.26 -20.68
N GLY A 444 -22.65 12.62 -20.39
CA GLY A 444 -22.09 12.53 -19.05
C GLY A 444 -21.68 11.11 -18.64
N PRO A 445 -21.14 10.96 -17.41
CA PRO A 445 -20.76 9.67 -16.85
C PRO A 445 -21.94 8.68 -16.76
N ARG A 446 -21.61 7.39 -16.85
CA ARG A 446 -22.60 6.31 -16.83
C ARG A 446 -22.23 5.23 -15.82
N VAL A 447 -23.25 4.65 -15.19
CA VAL A 447 -23.12 3.37 -14.47
C VAL A 447 -23.73 2.26 -15.31
N LEU A 448 -22.95 1.25 -15.67
CA LEU A 448 -23.40 0.09 -16.43
C LEU A 448 -23.54 -1.11 -15.49
N MET A 449 -24.75 -1.63 -15.34
CA MET A 449 -25.06 -2.81 -14.53
C MET A 449 -25.28 -4.02 -15.44
N PHE A 450 -24.45 -5.04 -15.30
CA PHE A 450 -24.51 -6.28 -16.07
C PHE A 450 -25.22 -7.35 -15.28
N TYR A 451 -26.28 -7.91 -15.85
CA TYR A 451 -27.10 -8.90 -15.19
C TYR A 451 -27.47 -10.06 -16.13
N LEU A 452 -27.62 -11.25 -15.57
CA LEU A 452 -27.66 -12.53 -16.31
C LEU A 452 -29.07 -12.95 -16.78
N GLY A 453 -30.04 -12.04 -16.74
CA GLY A 453 -31.41 -12.28 -17.22
C GLY A 453 -32.36 -13.01 -16.24
N ASN A 454 -33.56 -13.34 -16.73
CA ASN A 454 -34.78 -13.69 -15.97
C ASN A 454 -34.75 -15.04 -15.20
N GLY A 455 -33.58 -15.68 -15.08
CA GLY A 455 -33.35 -16.88 -14.28
C GLY A 455 -32.42 -16.67 -13.08
N CYS A 456 -31.82 -15.48 -12.94
CA CYS A 456 -30.91 -15.18 -11.85
C CYS A 456 -31.65 -14.43 -10.72
N PRO A 457 -31.86 -15.04 -9.53
CA PRO A 457 -32.55 -14.38 -8.43
C PRO A 457 -31.79 -13.13 -7.94
N TYR A 458 -30.46 -13.14 -7.99
CA TYR A 458 -29.62 -12.03 -7.54
C TYR A 458 -29.71 -10.80 -8.44
N CYS A 459 -29.99 -10.98 -9.74
CA CYS A 459 -30.13 -9.86 -10.68
C CYS A 459 -31.32 -8.97 -10.34
N ALA A 460 -32.44 -9.56 -9.90
CA ALA A 460 -33.61 -8.79 -9.48
C ALA A 460 -33.30 -7.91 -8.25
N GLU A 461 -32.47 -8.41 -7.32
CA GLU A 461 -32.04 -7.67 -6.13
C GLU A 461 -31.21 -6.44 -6.51
N GLN A 462 -30.29 -6.57 -7.47
CA GLN A 462 -29.50 -5.45 -7.97
C GLN A 462 -30.39 -4.35 -8.55
N LEU A 463 -31.30 -4.72 -9.45
CA LEU A 463 -32.18 -3.75 -10.09
C LEU A 463 -33.12 -3.09 -9.07
N ALA A 464 -33.63 -3.87 -8.09
CA ALA A 464 -34.45 -3.35 -7.01
C ALA A 464 -33.68 -2.40 -6.06
N ALA A 465 -32.38 -2.61 -5.87
CA ALA A 465 -31.54 -1.71 -5.08
C ALA A 465 -31.26 -0.38 -5.79
N PHE A 466 -31.12 -0.40 -7.11
CA PHE A 466 -30.76 0.79 -7.91
C PHE A 466 -31.97 1.59 -8.40
N ALA A 467 -33.10 0.95 -8.72
CA ALA A 467 -34.29 1.62 -9.26
C ALA A 467 -34.79 2.80 -8.39
N PRO A 468 -34.89 2.69 -7.05
CA PRO A 468 -35.30 3.82 -6.21
C PRO A 468 -34.30 4.98 -6.20
N LYS A 469 -33.06 4.74 -6.61
CA LYS A 469 -31.96 5.72 -6.63
C LYS A 469 -31.75 6.36 -8.00
N ALA A 470 -32.46 5.93 -9.04
CA ALA A 470 -32.28 6.43 -10.40
C ALA A 470 -32.39 7.96 -10.51
N ALA A 471 -33.35 8.57 -9.80
CA ALA A 471 -33.50 10.03 -9.78
C ALA A 471 -32.34 10.74 -9.07
N ASP A 472 -31.79 10.15 -8.00
CA ASP A 472 -30.63 10.70 -7.27
C ASP A 472 -29.38 10.68 -8.18
N PHE A 473 -29.19 9.59 -8.93
CA PHE A 473 -28.12 9.44 -9.93
C PHE A 473 -28.25 10.46 -11.07
N GLU A 474 -29.45 10.61 -11.64
CA GLU A 474 -29.71 11.57 -12.71
C GLU A 474 -29.51 13.02 -12.23
N ALA A 475 -30.00 13.37 -11.03
CA ALA A 475 -29.78 14.69 -10.43
C ALA A 475 -28.29 14.98 -10.15
N ALA A 476 -27.48 13.93 -9.93
CA ALA A 476 -26.04 14.00 -9.79
C ALA A 476 -25.28 14.08 -11.14
N GLY A 477 -25.98 14.00 -12.27
CA GLY A 477 -25.39 14.01 -13.60
C GLY A 477 -24.73 12.69 -14.00
N VAL A 478 -25.11 11.58 -13.36
CA VAL A 478 -24.60 10.24 -13.65
C VAL A 478 -25.78 9.33 -14.00
N SER A 479 -25.90 8.90 -15.26
CA SER A 479 -27.06 8.10 -15.64
C SER A 479 -26.80 6.59 -15.48
N LEU A 480 -27.81 5.88 -14.97
CA LEU A 480 -27.81 4.43 -14.86
C LEU A 480 -28.18 3.77 -16.19
N MET A 481 -27.60 2.61 -16.48
CA MET A 481 -27.94 1.75 -17.62
C MET A 481 -27.77 0.28 -17.21
N ALA A 482 -28.60 -0.61 -17.75
CA ALA A 482 -28.47 -2.04 -17.53
C ALA A 482 -28.23 -2.80 -18.83
N VAL A 483 -27.41 -3.86 -18.78
CA VAL A 483 -27.10 -4.74 -19.91
C VAL A 483 -27.44 -6.18 -19.50
N SER A 484 -28.28 -6.82 -20.30
CA SER A 484 -28.80 -8.16 -20.02
C SER A 484 -28.35 -9.18 -21.04
N THR A 485 -28.21 -10.43 -20.62
CA THR A 485 -28.09 -11.57 -21.54
C THR A 485 -29.43 -11.99 -22.17
N ASP A 486 -30.56 -11.44 -21.72
CA ASP A 486 -31.88 -11.71 -22.29
C ASP A 486 -32.06 -11.02 -23.67
N PRO A 487 -32.81 -11.64 -24.60
CA PRO A 487 -33.14 -11.04 -25.89
C PRO A 487 -34.08 -9.82 -25.75
N PRO A 488 -34.10 -8.87 -26.72
CA PRO A 488 -34.87 -7.62 -26.61
C PRO A 488 -36.36 -7.81 -26.27
N ALA A 489 -36.99 -8.85 -26.82
CA ALA A 489 -38.39 -9.16 -26.58
C ALA A 489 -38.74 -9.36 -25.09
N ARG A 490 -37.79 -9.83 -24.27
CA ARG A 490 -38.00 -10.00 -22.82
C ARG A 490 -37.70 -8.74 -22.02
N LEU A 491 -36.90 -7.82 -22.56
CA LEU A 491 -36.58 -6.56 -21.88
C LEU A 491 -37.76 -5.59 -21.86
N ALA A 492 -38.63 -5.66 -22.87
CA ALA A 492 -39.83 -4.83 -22.96
C ALA A 492 -40.80 -5.04 -21.77
N GLU A 493 -40.68 -6.15 -21.05
CA GLU A 493 -41.49 -6.46 -19.86
C GLU A 493 -40.93 -5.82 -18.57
N ALA A 494 -39.67 -5.36 -18.59
CA ALA A 494 -39.00 -4.76 -17.44
C ALA A 494 -39.25 -3.24 -17.39
N SER A 495 -40.20 -2.81 -16.55
CA SER A 495 -40.46 -1.39 -16.29
C SER A 495 -39.43 -0.81 -15.31
N LEU A 496 -38.24 -0.46 -15.78
CA LEU A 496 -37.19 0.17 -14.98
C LEU A 496 -37.08 1.69 -15.25
N PRO A 497 -36.66 2.49 -14.26
CA PRO A 497 -36.52 3.95 -14.40
C PRO A 497 -35.24 4.37 -15.16
N PHE A 498 -34.57 3.43 -15.84
CA PHE A 498 -33.36 3.63 -16.63
C PHE A 498 -33.33 2.65 -17.81
N PRO A 499 -32.59 2.95 -18.89
CA PRO A 499 -32.55 2.12 -20.09
C PRO A 499 -31.92 0.74 -19.82
N VAL A 500 -32.46 -0.26 -20.53
CA VAL A 500 -32.01 -1.65 -20.50
C VAL A 500 -31.69 -2.09 -21.92
N PHE A 501 -30.50 -2.67 -22.10
CA PHE A 501 -29.98 -3.11 -23.39
C PHE A 501 -29.81 -4.63 -23.41
N SER A 502 -30.04 -5.23 -24.58
CA SER A 502 -29.82 -6.66 -24.79
C SER A 502 -28.42 -6.92 -25.32
N ASP A 503 -27.77 -7.92 -24.74
CA ASP A 503 -26.54 -8.53 -25.22
C ASP A 503 -26.68 -10.06 -25.25
N ALA A 504 -27.72 -10.56 -25.92
CA ALA A 504 -27.94 -11.99 -26.08
C ALA A 504 -26.76 -12.73 -26.77
N GLY A 505 -25.94 -11.99 -27.53
CA GLY A 505 -24.71 -12.49 -28.16
C GLY A 505 -23.47 -12.47 -27.27
N LEU A 506 -23.54 -11.86 -26.08
CA LEU A 506 -22.44 -11.69 -25.12
C LEU A 506 -21.24 -10.87 -25.66
N GLU A 507 -21.45 -10.07 -26.70
CA GLU A 507 -20.39 -9.25 -27.29
C GLU A 507 -20.00 -8.12 -26.32
N ILE A 508 -20.98 -7.40 -25.78
CA ILE A 508 -20.77 -6.31 -24.83
C ILE A 508 -20.12 -6.84 -23.55
N PHE A 509 -20.62 -7.96 -23.01
CA PHE A 509 -20.04 -8.63 -21.83
C PHE A 509 -18.55 -8.96 -22.03
N ARG A 510 -18.17 -9.53 -23.18
CA ARG A 510 -16.78 -9.86 -23.49
C ARG A 510 -15.92 -8.61 -23.67
N ARG A 511 -16.39 -7.64 -24.46
CA ARG A 511 -15.64 -6.42 -24.76
C ARG A 511 -15.41 -5.52 -23.55
N LEU A 512 -16.35 -5.54 -22.59
CA LEU A 512 -16.22 -4.83 -21.32
C LEU A 512 -15.69 -5.70 -20.18
N GLY A 513 -15.14 -6.88 -20.49
CA GLY A 513 -14.44 -7.73 -19.53
C GLY A 513 -15.31 -8.30 -18.40
N VAL A 514 -16.63 -8.33 -18.59
CA VAL A 514 -17.61 -8.89 -17.65
C VAL A 514 -17.96 -10.34 -18.02
N PHE A 515 -17.00 -11.04 -18.60
CA PHE A 515 -17.14 -12.43 -19.05
C PHE A 515 -15.97 -13.24 -18.51
N ASP A 516 -16.26 -14.36 -17.85
CA ASP A 516 -15.25 -15.30 -17.40
C ASP A 516 -14.87 -16.22 -18.57
N GLU A 517 -13.72 -15.97 -19.17
CA GLU A 517 -13.20 -16.77 -20.29
C GLU A 517 -12.75 -18.17 -19.85
N PHE A 518 -12.40 -18.36 -18.57
CA PHE A 518 -11.98 -19.67 -18.04
C PHE A 518 -13.20 -20.58 -17.84
N GLU A 519 -14.25 -20.07 -17.21
CA GLU A 519 -15.49 -20.81 -17.00
C GLU A 519 -16.48 -20.68 -18.17
N ASN A 520 -16.11 -19.90 -19.20
CA ASN A 520 -16.89 -19.57 -20.39
C ASN A 520 -18.33 -19.15 -20.06
N ARG A 521 -18.48 -18.20 -19.12
CA ARG A 521 -19.78 -17.72 -18.66
C ARG A 521 -19.80 -16.20 -18.43
N PRO A 522 -20.95 -15.54 -18.65
CA PRO A 522 -21.13 -14.14 -18.27
C PRO A 522 -21.12 -13.98 -16.74
N MET A 523 -20.61 -12.86 -16.26
CA MET A 523 -20.50 -12.52 -14.83
C MET A 523 -21.42 -11.36 -14.46
N HIS A 524 -21.70 -11.18 -13.17
CA HIS A 524 -22.30 -9.92 -12.74
C HIS A 524 -21.22 -8.83 -12.79
N GLY A 525 -21.64 -7.63 -13.16
CA GLY A 525 -20.73 -6.51 -13.31
C GLY A 525 -21.39 -5.19 -12.97
N THR A 526 -20.62 -4.27 -12.41
CA THR A 526 -21.02 -2.87 -12.27
C THR A 526 -19.83 -2.00 -12.59
N LEU A 527 -19.96 -1.16 -13.62
CA LEU A 527 -18.89 -0.29 -14.09
C LEU A 527 -19.32 1.17 -13.97
N VAL A 528 -18.43 2.03 -13.49
CA VAL A 528 -18.58 3.49 -13.59
C VAL A 528 -17.65 3.98 -14.69
N ILE A 529 -18.23 4.54 -15.74
CA ILE A 529 -17.51 5.06 -16.90
C ILE A 529 -17.67 6.58 -16.93
N ASP A 530 -16.57 7.31 -16.98
CA ASP A 530 -16.62 8.78 -17.10
C ASP A 530 -16.94 9.23 -18.54
N ALA A 531 -17.22 10.53 -18.71
CA ALA A 531 -17.51 11.12 -20.02
C ALA A 531 -16.34 11.01 -21.03
N GLY A 532 -15.11 10.78 -20.55
CA GLY A 532 -13.93 10.51 -21.38
C GLY A 532 -13.77 9.04 -21.76
N GLY A 533 -14.72 8.18 -21.39
CA GLY A 533 -14.71 6.74 -21.67
C GLY A 533 -13.81 5.91 -20.77
N ARG A 534 -13.30 6.45 -19.65
CA ARG A 534 -12.47 5.66 -18.73
C ARG A 534 -13.33 4.96 -17.69
N VAL A 535 -13.03 3.69 -17.45
CA VAL A 535 -13.66 2.89 -16.39
C VAL A 535 -13.00 3.27 -15.06
N ARG A 536 -13.64 4.17 -14.33
CA ARG A 536 -13.14 4.75 -13.08
C ARG A 536 -13.32 3.82 -11.90
N TRP A 537 -14.34 2.97 -11.95
CA TRP A 537 -14.63 1.96 -10.94
C TRP A 537 -15.23 0.72 -11.61
N ALA A 538 -14.89 -0.46 -11.13
CA ALA A 538 -15.46 -1.71 -11.61
C ALA A 538 -15.56 -2.71 -10.46
N GLU A 539 -16.69 -3.41 -10.42
CA GLU A 539 -16.86 -4.63 -9.63
C GLU A 539 -17.40 -5.73 -10.55
N ILE A 540 -16.66 -6.83 -10.64
CA ILE A 540 -17.01 -7.98 -11.48
C ILE A 540 -16.89 -9.23 -10.64
N SER A 541 -18.00 -9.94 -10.44
CA SER A 541 -18.00 -11.14 -9.61
C SER A 541 -19.22 -12.04 -9.86
N HIS A 542 -19.31 -13.10 -9.04
CA HIS A 542 -20.43 -14.02 -9.07
C HIS A 542 -21.70 -13.43 -8.42
N GLU A 543 -21.56 -12.40 -7.58
CA GLU A 543 -22.66 -11.69 -6.94
C GLU A 543 -22.74 -10.26 -7.50
N PRO A 544 -23.95 -9.72 -7.71
CA PRO A 544 -24.08 -8.34 -8.16
C PRO A 544 -23.79 -7.34 -7.05
N TRP A 545 -23.35 -6.15 -7.47
CA TRP A 545 -23.18 -5.04 -6.54
C TRP A 545 -24.53 -4.45 -6.13
N LEU A 546 -24.81 -4.39 -4.83
CA LEU A 546 -26.11 -3.93 -4.29
C LEU A 546 -26.06 -2.54 -3.61
N ASP A 547 -24.88 -1.96 -3.37
CA ASP A 547 -24.77 -0.71 -2.60
C ASP A 547 -24.83 0.52 -3.53
N ALA A 548 -26.04 0.90 -3.90
CA ALA A 548 -26.30 2.04 -4.79
C ALA A 548 -25.90 3.38 -4.16
N GLU A 549 -26.02 3.53 -2.83
CA GLU A 549 -25.65 4.78 -2.15
C GLU A 549 -24.13 5.00 -2.12
N PHE A 550 -23.37 3.94 -1.80
CA PHE A 550 -21.92 3.98 -1.93
C PHE A 550 -21.52 4.32 -3.35
N LEU A 551 -22.10 3.61 -4.34
CA LEU A 551 -21.69 3.78 -5.73
C LEU A 551 -21.98 5.19 -6.25
N LEU A 552 -23.09 5.81 -5.87
CA LEU A 552 -23.39 7.20 -6.21
C LEU A 552 -22.32 8.16 -5.67
N LYS A 553 -21.98 8.03 -4.38
CA LYS A 553 -20.95 8.85 -3.73
C LYS A 553 -19.59 8.66 -4.40
N GLU A 554 -19.22 7.42 -4.70
CA GLU A 554 -17.95 7.08 -5.30
C GLU A 554 -17.87 7.50 -6.78
N ALA A 555 -18.95 7.33 -7.55
CA ALA A 555 -19.04 7.79 -8.93
C ALA A 555 -18.88 9.32 -9.00
N LEU A 556 -19.55 10.07 -8.13
CA LEU A 556 -19.38 11.52 -8.02
C LEU A 556 -17.94 11.91 -7.68
N ARG A 557 -17.30 11.22 -6.74
CA ARG A 557 -15.92 11.47 -6.35
C ARG A 557 -14.96 11.24 -7.52
N LEU A 558 -15.16 10.17 -8.29
CA LEU A 558 -14.24 9.75 -9.35
C LEU A 558 -14.45 10.51 -10.67
N THR A 559 -15.66 11.01 -10.93
CA THR A 559 -16.01 11.70 -12.19
C THR A 559 -15.87 13.22 -12.11
N LYS A 560 -15.95 13.82 -10.93
CA LYS A 560 -15.67 15.27 -10.71
C LYS A 560 -14.17 15.63 -10.81
N GLN A 561 -13.28 14.65 -10.80
CA GLN A 561 -11.82 14.86 -10.91
C GLN A 561 -11.33 14.98 -12.37
N GLY A 562 -12.23 15.23 -13.32
CA GLY A 562 -11.93 15.41 -14.75
C GLY A 562 -11.85 16.85 -15.17
#